data_AF-A0A2M8Y447-F1
#
_entry.id   AF-A0A2M8Y447-F1
#
_cell.length_a   1.000
_cell.length_b   1.000
_cell.length_c   1.000
_cell.angle_alpha   90.00
_cell.angle_beta   90.00
_cell.angle_gamma   90.00
#
_symmetry.space_group_name_H-M   'P 1'
#
loop_
_entity.id
_entity.type
_entity.pdbx_description
1 polymer ?
#
loop_
_entity_poly.entity_id
_entity_poly.type
_entity_poly.pdbx_seq_one_letter_code
_entity_poly.pdbx_strand_id
1 'polypeptide(L)'
;MEVCPNCFADKELKGYISSSTNLGLCKVCNSKNIPLLAIEELLDFFQELIDNYKPSADGEPLKSKIQSNWSFFSTHNVASIILNEVLPRITTGIQNSEDLVNYTEDIIENFSYWEKFKEKLKWSNRFISDIGYLEELGWDGFFNTQFELNSSDELFRARVHHKSNMAAYEAEEMMCPLSNLAGGGRANPLGIPYLYLSDNPETVLYEVRASYLDELSIGLFQLKKELSSVKIVDFTEDTSLFQPTNVNQTIKSKLLRDKISRDLSKPMRRYDSEIEYIPTQFICEFIRIFTGASGIRFSSSLHPTGKNIVMFDQELMECKQVFLRKINSMNLKAIEL
;
A
#
# COMPACT_ATOMS: atom_id res chain seq x y z
N MET A 1 -8.35 -34.03 -3.29
CA MET A 1 -7.10 -33.60 -3.96
C MET A 1 -6.12 -33.11 -2.89
N GLU A 2 -4.81 -33.21 -3.08
CA GLU A 2 -3.81 -32.65 -2.16
C GLU A 2 -3.05 -31.47 -2.80
N VAL A 3 -2.86 -30.40 -2.03
CA VAL A 3 -2.13 -29.19 -2.42
C VAL A 3 -0.84 -29.04 -1.60
N CYS A 4 0.07 -28.18 -2.04
CA CYS A 4 1.33 -27.91 -1.33
C CYS A 4 1.64 -26.40 -1.30
N PRO A 5 2.63 -25.93 -0.53
CA PRO A 5 2.97 -24.51 -0.43
C PRO A 5 3.30 -23.88 -1.79
N ASN A 6 3.88 -24.64 -2.75
CA ASN A 6 4.21 -24.12 -4.07
C ASN A 6 2.99 -23.93 -5.00
N CYS A 7 1.79 -24.33 -4.56
CA CYS A 7 0.55 -24.02 -5.29
C CYS A 7 0.08 -22.58 -5.06
N PHE A 8 0.59 -21.92 -4.02
CA PHE A 8 0.14 -20.60 -3.58
C PHE A 8 1.32 -19.62 -3.52
N ALA A 9 1.00 -18.34 -3.63
CA ALA A 9 1.94 -17.24 -3.41
C ALA A 9 1.66 -16.50 -2.09
N ASP A 10 0.46 -16.69 -1.51
CA ASP A 10 0.10 -16.17 -0.19
C ASP A 10 1.00 -16.76 0.92
N LYS A 11 1.65 -15.89 1.69
CA LYS A 11 2.67 -16.29 2.69
C LYS A 11 2.08 -17.07 3.86
N GLU A 12 0.93 -16.66 4.36
CA GLU A 12 0.31 -17.28 5.53
C GLU A 12 -0.21 -18.67 5.18
N LEU A 13 -0.89 -18.82 4.03
CA LEU A 13 -1.33 -20.13 3.56
C LEU A 13 -0.14 -21.07 3.30
N LYS A 14 0.96 -20.56 2.74
CA LYS A 14 2.19 -21.34 2.59
C LYS A 14 2.73 -21.80 3.94
N GLY A 15 2.76 -20.93 4.94
CA GLY A 15 3.16 -21.26 6.31
C GLY A 15 2.28 -22.35 6.90
N TYR A 16 0.96 -22.21 6.77
CA TYR A 16 -0.03 -23.17 7.23
C TYR A 16 0.19 -24.56 6.62
N ILE A 17 0.27 -24.66 5.28
CA ILE A 17 0.49 -25.93 4.59
C ILE A 17 1.85 -26.54 4.95
N SER A 18 2.88 -25.70 5.14
CA SER A 18 4.24 -26.17 5.48
C SER A 18 4.33 -26.82 6.86
N SER A 19 3.34 -26.60 7.73
CA SER A 19 3.27 -27.26 9.04
C SER A 19 2.85 -28.74 8.96
N SER A 20 2.32 -29.19 7.81
CA SER A 20 1.98 -30.59 7.58
C SER A 20 3.22 -31.48 7.58
N THR A 21 3.14 -32.62 8.26
CA THR A 21 4.19 -33.63 8.29
C THR A 21 4.09 -34.63 7.12
N ASN A 22 3.04 -34.57 6.31
CA ASN A 22 2.81 -35.49 5.20
C ASN A 22 3.61 -35.02 3.96
N LEU A 23 4.74 -35.68 3.66
CA LEU A 23 5.57 -35.35 2.51
C LEU A 23 5.22 -36.22 1.30
N GLY A 24 5.11 -35.59 0.12
CA GLY A 24 4.82 -36.34 -1.10
C GLY A 24 5.10 -35.59 -2.40
N LEU A 25 4.53 -36.10 -3.49
CA LEU A 25 4.49 -35.46 -4.81
C LEU A 25 3.17 -34.71 -4.96
N CYS A 26 3.22 -33.40 -5.06
CA CYS A 26 2.03 -32.60 -5.32
C CYS A 26 1.59 -32.79 -6.78
N LYS A 27 0.40 -33.36 -6.98
CA LYS A 27 -0.16 -33.61 -8.32
C LYS A 27 -0.65 -32.33 -9.03
N VAL A 28 -0.77 -31.21 -8.32
CA VAL A 28 -1.22 -29.93 -8.87
C VAL A 28 -0.08 -29.16 -9.52
N CYS A 29 1.07 -29.03 -8.85
CA CYS A 29 2.21 -28.26 -9.34
C CYS A 29 3.49 -29.09 -9.59
N ASN A 30 3.42 -30.41 -9.44
CA ASN A 30 4.53 -31.37 -9.64
C ASN A 30 5.75 -31.20 -8.71
N SER A 31 5.60 -30.45 -7.61
CA SER A 31 6.64 -30.34 -6.57
C SER A 31 6.83 -31.68 -5.85
N LYS A 32 8.09 -32.09 -5.64
CA LYS A 32 8.48 -33.36 -5.03
C LYS A 32 8.97 -33.17 -3.60
N ASN A 33 8.76 -34.18 -2.75
CA ASN A 33 9.22 -34.22 -1.37
C ASN A 33 8.86 -32.96 -0.58
N ILE A 34 7.60 -32.56 -0.67
CA ILE A 34 7.07 -31.31 -0.11
C ILE A 34 5.87 -31.62 0.79
N PRO A 35 5.60 -30.83 1.85
CA PRO A 35 4.38 -30.96 2.64
C PRO A 35 3.13 -30.89 1.78
N LEU A 36 2.21 -31.82 2.04
CA LEU A 36 0.90 -31.94 1.40
C LEU A 36 -0.20 -31.71 2.41
N LEU A 37 -1.24 -30.99 1.97
CA LEU A 37 -2.46 -30.75 2.73
C LEU A 37 -3.65 -31.21 1.89
N ALA A 38 -4.61 -31.87 2.53
CA ALA A 38 -5.87 -32.22 1.89
C ALA A 38 -6.65 -30.94 1.58
N ILE A 39 -7.20 -30.80 0.36
CA ILE A 39 -7.95 -29.59 -0.03
C ILE A 39 -9.19 -29.38 0.86
N GLU A 40 -9.71 -30.48 1.42
CA GLU A 40 -10.81 -30.52 2.37
C GLU A 40 -10.53 -29.63 3.61
N GLU A 41 -9.28 -29.50 4.03
CA GLU A 41 -8.87 -28.64 5.16
C GLU A 41 -8.92 -27.14 4.84
N LEU A 42 -9.10 -26.76 3.57
CA LEU A 42 -9.19 -25.38 3.12
C LEU A 42 -10.61 -24.98 2.68
N LEU A 43 -11.59 -25.89 2.76
CA LEU A 43 -12.93 -25.63 2.23
C LEU A 43 -13.64 -24.49 2.96
N ASP A 44 -13.47 -24.36 4.28
CA ASP A 44 -14.10 -23.26 5.04
C ASP A 44 -13.55 -21.89 4.60
N PHE A 45 -12.23 -21.79 4.41
CA PHE A 45 -11.60 -20.60 3.86
C PHE A 45 -12.11 -20.29 2.45
N PHE A 46 -12.18 -21.30 1.58
CA PHE A 46 -12.67 -21.10 0.22
C PHE A 46 -14.16 -20.76 0.18
N GLN A 47 -14.99 -21.32 1.07
CA GLN A 47 -16.38 -20.93 1.20
C GLN A 47 -16.46 -19.43 1.53
N GLU A 48 -15.77 -18.98 2.58
CA GLU A 48 -15.75 -17.57 2.99
C GLU A 48 -15.21 -16.67 1.86
N LEU A 49 -14.15 -17.08 1.16
CA LEU A 49 -13.61 -16.33 0.03
C LEU A 49 -14.63 -16.20 -1.10
N ILE A 50 -15.25 -17.31 -1.52
CA ILE A 50 -16.15 -17.34 -2.68
C ILE A 50 -17.47 -16.62 -2.40
N ASP A 51 -17.93 -16.55 -1.14
CA ASP A 51 -19.10 -15.78 -0.73
C ASP A 51 -18.99 -14.27 -1.04
N ASN A 52 -17.77 -13.78 -1.26
CA ASN A 52 -17.50 -12.38 -1.64
C ASN A 52 -17.62 -12.11 -3.14
N TYR A 53 -18.01 -13.11 -3.93
CA TYR A 53 -18.16 -13.03 -5.37
C TYR A 53 -19.58 -13.40 -5.80
N LYS A 54 -20.04 -12.77 -6.88
CA LYS A 54 -21.30 -13.10 -7.54
C LYS A 54 -21.12 -13.22 -9.05
N PRO A 55 -21.88 -14.09 -9.73
CA PRO A 55 -21.93 -14.10 -11.19
C PRO A 55 -22.29 -12.73 -11.75
N SER A 56 -21.58 -12.30 -12.80
CA SER A 56 -21.77 -10.99 -13.43
C SER A 56 -21.39 -11.06 -14.90
N ALA A 57 -22.31 -10.73 -15.81
CA ALA A 57 -22.06 -10.76 -17.25
C ALA A 57 -20.94 -9.80 -17.68
N ASP A 58 -20.84 -8.64 -17.03
CA ASP A 58 -19.78 -7.63 -17.26
C ASP A 58 -18.56 -7.86 -16.34
N GLY A 59 -18.48 -9.03 -15.71
CA GLY A 59 -17.41 -9.41 -14.80
C GLY A 59 -16.16 -9.89 -15.51
N GLU A 60 -15.25 -10.47 -14.74
CA GLU A 60 -14.06 -11.15 -15.24
C GLU A 60 -14.01 -12.58 -14.68
N PRO A 61 -13.27 -13.50 -15.31
CA PRO A 61 -13.15 -14.88 -14.81
C PRO A 61 -12.72 -14.91 -13.34
N LEU A 62 -13.36 -15.74 -12.51
CA LEU A 62 -13.05 -15.85 -11.06
C LEU A 62 -11.56 -16.01 -10.79
N LYS A 63 -10.90 -16.92 -11.52
CA LYS A 63 -9.45 -17.14 -11.39
C LYS A 63 -8.64 -15.86 -11.63
N SER A 64 -9.05 -15.07 -12.63
CA SER A 64 -8.36 -13.85 -13.05
C SER A 64 -8.61 -12.75 -12.03
N LYS A 65 -9.83 -12.66 -11.50
CA LYS A 65 -10.19 -11.69 -10.45
C LYS A 65 -9.42 -11.91 -9.15
N ILE A 66 -9.29 -13.17 -8.71
CA ILE A 66 -8.50 -13.51 -7.53
C ILE A 66 -7.02 -13.23 -7.82
N GLN A 67 -6.50 -13.69 -8.96
CA GLN A 67 -5.07 -13.56 -9.26
C GLN A 67 -4.64 -12.10 -9.46
N SER A 68 -5.45 -11.25 -10.09
CA SER A 68 -5.10 -9.85 -10.37
C SER A 68 -5.03 -8.98 -9.10
N ASN A 69 -5.90 -9.25 -8.13
CA ASN A 69 -5.96 -8.47 -6.88
C ASN A 69 -5.06 -9.02 -5.78
N TRP A 70 -4.81 -10.34 -5.75
CA TRP A 70 -4.14 -10.99 -4.63
C TRP A 70 -2.85 -11.71 -4.99
N SER A 71 -2.63 -12.02 -6.27
CA SER A 71 -1.60 -12.97 -6.69
C SER A 71 -1.61 -14.26 -5.85
N PHE A 72 -2.82 -14.75 -5.49
CA PHE A 72 -2.99 -15.77 -4.45
C PHE A 72 -2.41 -17.13 -4.82
N PHE A 73 -2.65 -17.58 -6.06
CA PHE A 73 -2.12 -18.84 -6.58
C PHE A 73 -0.76 -18.63 -7.24
N SER A 74 0.04 -19.68 -7.35
CA SER A 74 1.36 -19.59 -8.00
C SER A 74 1.26 -19.34 -9.51
N THR A 75 0.20 -19.83 -10.16
CA THR A 75 -0.09 -19.57 -11.58
C THR A 75 -1.60 -19.62 -11.84
N HIS A 76 -2.05 -19.04 -12.95
CA HIS A 76 -3.44 -19.15 -13.41
C HIS A 76 -3.88 -20.60 -13.66
N ASN A 77 -2.97 -21.48 -14.11
CA ASN A 77 -3.28 -22.89 -14.31
C ASN A 77 -3.55 -23.61 -12.98
N VAL A 78 -2.72 -23.33 -11.97
CA VAL A 78 -2.93 -23.85 -10.61
C VAL A 78 -4.23 -23.32 -10.02
N ALA A 79 -4.54 -22.04 -10.23
CA ALA A 79 -5.81 -21.44 -9.84
C ALA A 79 -7.00 -22.22 -10.43
N SER A 80 -6.99 -22.48 -11.75
CA SER A 80 -8.06 -23.24 -12.41
C SER A 80 -8.22 -24.66 -11.86
N ILE A 81 -7.12 -25.39 -11.64
CA ILE A 81 -7.16 -26.76 -11.10
C ILE A 81 -7.79 -26.75 -9.70
N ILE A 82 -7.33 -25.86 -8.82
CA ILE A 82 -7.78 -25.82 -7.43
C ILE A 82 -9.23 -25.34 -7.34
N LEU A 83 -9.56 -24.22 -8.00
CA LEU A 83 -10.91 -23.67 -7.96
C LEU A 83 -11.95 -24.65 -8.52
N ASN A 84 -11.66 -25.34 -9.64
CA ASN A 84 -12.60 -26.30 -10.21
C ASN A 84 -12.78 -27.58 -9.37
N GLU A 85 -11.84 -27.91 -8.48
CA GLU A 85 -12.01 -28.99 -7.49
C GLU A 85 -12.81 -28.51 -6.27
N VAL A 86 -12.64 -27.26 -5.87
CA VAL A 86 -13.25 -26.67 -4.67
C VAL A 86 -14.70 -26.25 -4.91
N LEU A 87 -15.00 -25.56 -6.02
CA LEU A 87 -16.32 -24.98 -6.30
C LEU A 87 -17.49 -25.98 -6.16
N PRO A 88 -17.40 -27.24 -6.64
CA PRO A 88 -18.46 -28.22 -6.48
C PRO A 88 -18.69 -28.72 -5.04
N ARG A 89 -17.80 -28.36 -4.10
CA ARG A 89 -17.79 -28.83 -2.70
C ARG A 89 -18.21 -27.75 -1.72
N ILE A 90 -18.50 -26.55 -2.20
CA ILE A 90 -18.94 -25.40 -1.42
C ILE A 90 -20.30 -24.92 -1.93
N THR A 91 -21.01 -24.12 -1.13
CA THR A 91 -22.31 -23.57 -1.49
C THR A 91 -22.11 -22.28 -2.27
N THR A 92 -22.23 -22.33 -3.59
CA THR A 92 -22.08 -21.15 -4.46
C THR A 92 -22.84 -21.28 -5.77
N GLY A 93 -23.17 -20.14 -6.39
CA GLY A 93 -23.71 -20.07 -7.75
C GLY A 93 -22.64 -20.19 -8.84
N ILE A 94 -21.35 -20.17 -8.47
CA ILE A 94 -20.22 -20.22 -9.40
C ILE A 94 -19.81 -21.67 -9.63
N GLN A 95 -19.80 -22.12 -10.88
CA GLN A 95 -19.59 -23.51 -11.25
C GLN A 95 -18.18 -23.76 -11.81
N ASN A 96 -17.55 -22.73 -12.38
CA ASN A 96 -16.24 -22.84 -13.02
C ASN A 96 -15.34 -21.65 -12.67
N SER A 97 -14.03 -21.91 -12.61
CA SER A 97 -13.00 -20.88 -12.47
C SER A 97 -13.01 -19.80 -13.57
N GLU A 98 -13.60 -20.11 -14.73
CA GLU A 98 -13.78 -19.20 -15.87
C GLU A 98 -15.08 -18.40 -15.81
N ASP A 99 -16.00 -18.71 -14.89
CA ASP A 99 -17.26 -17.98 -14.78
C ASP A 99 -16.96 -16.51 -14.49
N LEU A 100 -17.68 -15.64 -15.22
CA LEU A 100 -17.54 -14.20 -15.06
C LEU A 100 -18.19 -13.77 -13.75
N VAL A 101 -17.39 -13.17 -12.89
CA VAL A 101 -17.80 -12.74 -11.56
C VAL A 101 -17.46 -11.29 -11.31
N ASN A 102 -18.16 -10.71 -10.35
CA ASN A 102 -17.76 -9.47 -9.71
C ASN A 102 -17.82 -9.64 -8.18
N TYR A 103 -17.27 -8.67 -7.46
CA TYR A 103 -17.46 -8.61 -6.01
C TYR A 103 -18.93 -8.37 -5.66
N THR A 104 -19.32 -8.73 -4.44
CA THR A 104 -20.63 -8.40 -3.87
C THR A 104 -20.82 -6.88 -3.76
N GLU A 105 -22.08 -6.44 -3.69
CA GLU A 105 -22.48 -5.03 -3.65
C GLU A 105 -21.79 -4.27 -2.51
N ASP A 106 -21.70 -4.87 -1.32
CA ASP A 106 -21.12 -4.25 -0.13
C ASP A 106 -19.61 -3.98 -0.29
N ILE A 107 -18.88 -4.87 -0.96
CA ILE A 107 -17.47 -4.66 -1.29
C ILE A 107 -17.34 -3.53 -2.32
N ILE A 108 -18.14 -3.59 -3.38
CA ILE A 108 -18.11 -2.57 -4.45
C ILE A 108 -18.42 -1.19 -3.88
N GLU A 109 -19.48 -1.08 -3.07
CA GLU A 109 -19.89 0.17 -2.43
C GLU A 109 -18.76 0.76 -1.59
N ASN A 110 -18.07 -0.06 -0.79
CA ASN A 110 -17.01 0.40 0.08
C ASN A 110 -15.85 1.07 -0.67
N PHE A 111 -15.20 0.34 -1.59
CA PHE A 111 -14.03 0.90 -2.28
C PHE A 111 -14.42 1.91 -3.36
N SER A 112 -15.62 1.82 -3.95
CA SER A 112 -16.09 2.78 -4.96
C SER A 112 -16.50 4.12 -4.34
N TYR A 113 -16.90 4.13 -3.06
CA TYR A 113 -17.23 5.34 -2.35
C TYR A 113 -16.06 6.33 -2.31
N TRP A 114 -14.81 5.85 -2.32
CA TRP A 114 -13.63 6.72 -2.42
C TRP A 114 -13.71 7.68 -3.61
N GLU A 115 -14.15 7.24 -4.79
CA GLU A 115 -14.26 8.13 -5.97
C GLU A 115 -15.33 9.21 -5.77
N LYS A 116 -16.48 8.85 -5.22
CA LYS A 116 -17.56 9.80 -4.89
C LYS A 116 -17.08 10.81 -3.85
N PHE A 117 -16.34 10.33 -2.86
CA PHE A 117 -15.82 11.13 -1.77
C PHE A 117 -14.74 12.11 -2.24
N LYS A 118 -13.86 11.70 -3.16
CA LYS A 118 -12.90 12.59 -3.82
C LYS A 118 -13.58 13.79 -4.48
N GLU A 119 -14.60 13.54 -5.29
CA GLU A 119 -15.35 14.60 -5.96
C GLU A 119 -16.04 15.53 -4.96
N LYS A 120 -16.62 14.97 -3.88
CA LYS A 120 -17.22 15.75 -2.80
C LYS A 120 -16.20 16.68 -2.13
N LEU A 121 -15.04 16.17 -1.74
CA LEU A 121 -13.98 16.95 -1.08
C LEU A 121 -13.40 18.06 -1.98
N LYS A 122 -13.27 17.77 -3.28
CA LYS A 122 -12.74 18.75 -4.24
C LYS A 122 -13.74 19.89 -4.47
N TRP A 123 -15.00 19.56 -4.71
CA TRP A 123 -15.96 20.49 -5.33
C TRP A 123 -17.16 20.90 -4.46
N SER A 124 -17.33 20.34 -3.25
CA SER A 124 -18.47 20.69 -2.39
C SER A 124 -18.09 20.79 -0.91
N ASN A 125 -18.06 19.67 -0.19
CA ASN A 125 -17.94 19.64 1.27
C ASN A 125 -16.54 19.22 1.69
N ARG A 126 -15.62 20.19 1.71
CA ARG A 126 -14.21 19.95 2.07
C ARG A 126 -13.97 19.86 3.57
N PHE A 127 -14.55 20.79 4.33
CA PHE A 127 -14.25 20.95 5.76
C PHE A 127 -15.18 20.16 6.68
N ILE A 128 -16.40 19.88 6.21
CA ILE A 128 -17.42 19.13 6.94
C ILE A 128 -17.78 17.93 6.08
N SER A 129 -17.02 16.84 6.24
CA SER A 129 -17.19 15.60 5.50
C SER A 129 -18.05 14.59 6.27
N ASP A 130 -18.50 13.53 5.59
CA ASP A 130 -19.38 12.50 6.16
C ASP A 130 -18.56 11.50 7.00
N ILE A 131 -17.85 11.96 8.02
CA ILE A 131 -16.98 11.12 8.87
C ILE A 131 -17.75 9.93 9.44
N GLY A 132 -18.97 10.14 9.95
CA GLY A 132 -19.80 9.06 10.48
C GLY A 132 -20.11 7.98 9.45
N TYR A 133 -20.27 8.34 8.18
CA TYR A 133 -20.45 7.37 7.11
C TYR A 133 -19.16 6.60 6.78
N LEU A 134 -17.98 7.23 6.91
CA LEU A 134 -16.70 6.53 6.78
C LEU A 134 -16.49 5.50 7.90
N GLU A 135 -16.89 5.83 9.12
CA GLU A 135 -16.89 4.91 10.27
C GLU A 135 -17.91 3.77 10.07
N GLU A 136 -19.11 4.05 9.56
CA GLU A 136 -20.09 3.01 9.17
C GLU A 136 -19.55 2.06 8.10
N LEU A 137 -18.73 2.58 7.18
CA LEU A 137 -17.99 1.79 6.19
C LEU A 137 -16.76 1.05 6.77
N GLY A 138 -16.44 1.26 8.05
CA GLY A 138 -15.33 0.61 8.77
C GLY A 138 -13.93 1.10 8.39
N TRP A 139 -13.80 2.31 7.85
CA TRP A 139 -12.52 2.81 7.33
C TRP A 139 -11.47 3.01 8.42
N ASP A 140 -11.88 3.43 9.61
CA ASP A 140 -11.04 3.51 10.81
C ASP A 140 -10.39 2.14 11.11
N GLY A 141 -11.17 1.06 11.07
CA GLY A 141 -10.70 -0.32 11.20
C GLY A 141 -9.80 -0.76 10.04
N PHE A 142 -10.06 -0.31 8.82
CA PHE A 142 -9.27 -0.69 7.65
C PHE A 142 -7.90 -0.02 7.60
N PHE A 143 -7.76 1.15 8.22
CA PHE A 143 -6.45 1.80 8.40
C PHE A 143 -5.85 1.53 9.77
N ASN A 144 -6.50 0.72 10.60
CA ASN A 144 -5.83 0.18 11.77
C ASN A 144 -4.74 -0.79 11.26
N THR A 145 -3.50 -0.52 11.67
CA THR A 145 -2.38 -1.49 11.74
C THR A 145 -1.63 -1.80 10.38
N GLN A 146 -0.33 -2.21 10.28
CA GLN A 146 0.68 -2.85 11.18
C GLN A 146 2.19 -2.55 10.90
N PHE A 147 2.63 -1.47 10.23
CA PHE A 147 4.09 -1.27 10.09
C PHE A 147 4.69 -0.60 11.33
N GLU A 148 5.56 -1.32 12.04
CA GLU A 148 6.38 -0.77 13.11
C GLU A 148 7.67 -0.22 12.51
N LEU A 149 7.74 1.12 12.43
CA LEU A 149 9.00 1.82 12.18
C LEU A 149 9.81 1.77 13.46
N ASN A 150 11.05 1.31 13.38
CA ASN A 150 11.96 1.10 14.51
C ASN A 150 13.08 2.14 14.51
N SER A 151 13.74 2.31 15.65
CA SER A 151 14.89 3.21 15.77
C SER A 151 16.10 2.82 14.91
N SER A 152 16.13 1.58 14.41
CA SER A 152 17.16 1.11 13.47
C SER A 152 16.88 1.46 12.02
N ASP A 153 15.64 1.81 11.67
CA ASP A 153 15.26 2.06 10.29
C ASP A 153 15.85 3.39 9.81
N GLU A 154 16.66 3.31 8.76
CA GLU A 154 17.28 4.47 8.14
C GLU A 154 16.37 5.04 7.06
N LEU A 155 16.01 6.31 7.23
CA LEU A 155 15.19 7.06 6.30
C LEU A 155 15.96 8.28 5.79
N PHE A 156 15.60 8.76 4.61
CA PHE A 156 16.37 9.80 3.93
C PHE A 156 15.49 10.96 3.52
N ARG A 157 16.07 12.17 3.50
CA ARG A 157 15.46 13.36 2.92
C ARG A 157 16.48 14.17 2.17
N ALA A 158 16.13 14.71 1.01
CA ALA A 158 16.99 15.62 0.26
C ALA A 158 16.46 17.07 0.26
N ARG A 159 17.37 18.03 0.17
CA ARG A 159 17.07 19.44 -0.13
C ARG A 159 18.07 19.96 -1.16
N VAL A 160 17.56 20.42 -2.31
CA VAL A 160 18.36 21.03 -3.38
C VAL A 160 18.85 22.40 -2.92
N HIS A 161 20.11 22.71 -3.19
CA HIS A 161 20.72 23.99 -2.89
C HIS A 161 20.31 25.04 -3.93
N HIS A 162 20.09 26.27 -3.48
CA HIS A 162 19.73 27.38 -4.37
C HIS A 162 20.95 28.13 -4.92
N LYS A 163 22.16 27.80 -4.45
CA LYS A 163 23.44 28.36 -4.88
C LYS A 163 24.51 27.26 -4.89
N SER A 164 25.47 27.36 -5.79
CA SER A 164 26.62 26.44 -5.85
C SER A 164 27.61 26.71 -4.71
N ASN A 165 28.35 25.66 -4.32
CA ASN A 165 29.39 25.65 -3.30
C ASN A 165 28.87 26.02 -1.90
N MET A 166 27.60 25.71 -1.62
CA MET A 166 27.09 25.79 -0.25
C MET A 166 27.63 24.61 0.57
N ALA A 167 27.85 24.84 1.86
CA ALA A 167 28.07 23.75 2.79
C ALA A 167 26.83 22.84 2.86
N ALA A 168 26.98 21.62 3.38
CA ALA A 168 25.81 20.84 3.73
C ALA A 168 24.94 21.64 4.71
N TYR A 169 23.62 21.55 4.56
CA TYR A 169 22.69 22.05 5.56
C TYR A 169 22.91 21.38 6.90
N GLU A 170 22.65 22.11 7.97
CA GLU A 170 22.66 21.58 9.33
C GLU A 170 21.46 20.65 9.55
N ALA A 171 21.52 19.81 10.59
CA ALA A 171 20.49 18.81 10.88
C ALA A 171 19.09 19.45 11.06
N GLU A 172 19.02 20.61 11.71
CA GLU A 172 17.79 21.36 11.97
C GLU A 172 17.17 21.90 10.68
N GLU A 173 18.00 22.27 9.70
CA GLU A 173 17.55 22.74 8.39
C GLU A 173 16.95 21.59 7.55
N MET A 174 17.28 20.33 7.87
CA MET A 174 16.71 19.15 7.23
C MET A 174 15.31 18.78 7.77
N MET A 175 14.86 19.39 8.87
CA MET A 175 13.52 19.20 9.46
C MET A 175 12.42 19.86 8.59
N CYS A 176 11.14 19.67 8.91
CA CYS A 176 10.05 20.30 8.13
C CYS A 176 9.97 21.81 8.43
N PRO A 177 9.49 22.64 7.48
CA PRO A 177 9.40 24.09 7.68
C PRO A 177 8.39 24.43 8.80
N LEU A 178 8.53 25.62 9.38
CA LEU A 178 7.54 26.18 10.31
C LEU A 178 6.14 26.26 9.66
N SER A 179 5.08 26.20 10.46
CA SER A 179 3.68 26.18 9.99
C SER A 179 3.34 27.31 9.01
N ASN A 180 3.85 28.52 9.21
CA ASN A 180 3.61 29.65 8.31
C ASN A 180 4.33 29.55 6.94
N LEU A 181 5.27 28.62 6.80
CA LEU A 181 6.04 28.34 5.58
C LEU A 181 5.73 26.94 5.00
N ALA A 182 4.94 26.13 5.70
CA ALA A 182 4.56 24.80 5.26
C ALA A 182 3.53 24.87 4.12
N GLY A 183 3.99 24.62 2.90
CA GLY A 183 3.13 24.48 1.72
C GLY A 183 2.23 23.24 1.80
N GLY A 184 1.16 23.21 0.98
CA GLY A 184 0.34 22.02 0.80
C GLY A 184 1.07 20.96 -0.03
N GLY A 185 1.15 19.73 0.47
CA GLY A 185 1.74 18.60 -0.22
C GLY A 185 0.73 17.47 -0.44
N ARG A 186 1.20 16.32 -0.94
CA ARG A 186 0.35 15.12 -1.17
C ARG A 186 -0.39 14.69 0.09
N ALA A 187 0.32 14.65 1.22
CA ALA A 187 -0.19 14.15 2.47
C ALA A 187 -0.62 15.28 3.44
N ASN A 188 0.03 16.44 3.37
CA ASN A 188 -0.15 17.49 4.36
C ASN A 188 -0.96 18.67 3.79
N PRO A 189 -1.97 19.17 4.52
CA PRO A 189 -2.62 20.43 4.19
C PRO A 189 -1.65 21.63 4.29
N LEU A 190 -2.00 22.71 3.59
CA LEU A 190 -1.32 23.99 3.73
C LEU A 190 -1.32 24.44 5.20
N GLY A 191 -0.16 24.84 5.71
CA GLY A 191 0.00 25.30 7.09
C GLY A 191 0.20 24.21 8.14
N ILE A 192 0.09 22.93 7.75
CA ILE A 192 0.31 21.79 8.64
C ILE A 192 1.59 21.05 8.19
N PRO A 193 2.69 21.16 8.95
CA PRO A 193 3.95 20.55 8.58
C PRO A 193 3.94 19.04 8.82
N TYR A 194 4.17 18.24 7.77
CA TYR A 194 4.54 16.82 7.89
C TYR A 194 5.96 16.60 7.35
N LEU A 195 6.68 15.64 7.92
CA LEU A 195 8.05 15.30 7.52
C LEU A 195 8.03 14.21 6.45
N TYR A 196 8.44 14.56 5.23
CA TYR A 196 8.58 13.61 4.12
C TYR A 196 9.98 13.02 4.09
N LEU A 197 10.03 11.69 4.06
CA LEU A 197 11.23 10.87 4.01
C LEU A 197 11.07 9.78 2.93
N SER A 198 12.16 9.09 2.59
CA SER A 198 12.14 7.88 1.76
C SER A 198 13.02 6.79 2.36
N ASP A 199 12.80 5.54 1.99
CA ASP A 199 13.52 4.38 2.54
C ASP A 199 14.91 4.12 1.94
N ASN A 200 15.35 4.94 0.97
CA ASN A 200 16.69 4.87 0.40
C ASN A 200 17.15 6.24 -0.16
N PRO A 201 18.48 6.48 -0.22
CA PRO A 201 19.04 7.76 -0.65
C PRO A 201 18.87 8.04 -2.15
N GLU A 202 18.67 7.03 -3.00
CA GLU A 202 18.41 7.22 -4.43
C GLU A 202 17.02 7.82 -4.66
N THR A 203 16.01 7.34 -3.93
CA THR A 203 14.61 7.78 -4.06
C THR A 203 14.44 9.27 -3.81
N VAL A 204 15.15 9.81 -2.80
CA VAL A 204 15.05 11.24 -2.49
C VAL A 204 15.57 12.14 -3.62
N LEU A 205 16.48 11.65 -4.48
CA LEU A 205 16.95 12.38 -5.65
C LEU A 205 15.83 12.55 -6.68
N TYR A 206 15.03 11.49 -6.87
CA TYR A 206 13.87 11.51 -7.77
C TYR A 206 12.76 12.41 -7.19
N GLU A 207 12.45 12.29 -5.91
CA GLU A 207 11.39 13.07 -5.25
C GLU A 207 11.65 14.59 -5.29
N VAL A 208 12.89 15.02 -5.06
CA VAL A 208 13.26 16.44 -5.21
C VAL A 208 13.49 16.86 -6.66
N ARG A 209 13.37 15.93 -7.62
CA ARG A 209 13.59 16.13 -9.05
C ARG A 209 14.96 16.75 -9.34
N ALA A 210 15.99 16.21 -8.69
CA ALA A 210 17.35 16.69 -8.84
C ALA A 210 17.77 16.64 -10.33
N SER A 211 18.44 17.70 -10.77
CA SER A 211 18.91 17.89 -12.14
C SER A 211 20.43 17.74 -12.22
N TYR A 212 20.95 17.56 -13.44
CA TYR A 212 22.39 17.47 -13.66
C TYR A 212 23.11 18.71 -13.08
N LEU A 213 24.17 18.46 -12.31
CA LEU A 213 24.96 19.45 -11.57
C LEU A 213 24.29 20.10 -10.35
N ASP A 214 23.06 19.73 -10.00
CA ASP A 214 22.46 20.18 -8.74
C ASP A 214 23.33 19.72 -7.56
N GLU A 215 23.55 20.63 -6.63
CA GLU A 215 24.13 20.35 -5.31
C GLU A 215 22.98 20.24 -4.30
N LEU A 216 23.05 19.25 -3.43
CA LEU A 216 22.00 18.99 -2.46
C LEU A 216 22.56 18.41 -1.17
N SER A 217 21.81 18.63 -0.10
CA SER A 217 22.01 17.99 1.19
C SER A 217 21.07 16.80 1.31
N ILE A 218 21.61 15.63 1.68
CA ILE A 218 20.84 14.43 2.02
C ILE A 218 20.98 14.18 3.51
N GLY A 219 19.89 14.28 4.25
CA GLY A 219 19.82 13.95 5.68
C GLY A 219 19.46 12.48 5.86
N LEU A 220 20.18 11.81 6.76
CA LEU A 220 19.83 10.50 7.33
C LEU A 220 18.99 10.72 8.60
N PHE A 221 17.83 10.10 8.64
CA PHE A 221 16.85 10.18 9.71
C PHE A 221 16.62 8.81 10.34
N GLN A 222 16.42 8.81 11.65
CA GLN A 222 15.98 7.66 12.43
C GLN A 222 14.97 8.13 13.47
N LEU A 223 14.16 7.21 14.02
CA LEU A 223 13.38 7.54 15.20
C LEU A 223 14.30 7.94 16.36
N LYS A 224 13.85 8.90 17.17
CA LYS A 224 14.52 9.29 18.40
C LYS A 224 14.71 8.05 19.30
N LYS A 225 15.88 7.94 19.93
CA LYS A 225 16.30 6.72 20.66
C LYS A 225 15.39 6.36 21.83
N GLU A 226 14.66 7.33 22.37
CA GLU A 226 13.69 7.13 23.44
C GLU A 226 12.43 6.37 22.97
N LEU A 227 12.18 6.33 21.66
CA LEU A 227 11.08 5.60 21.05
C LEU A 227 11.60 4.27 20.50
N SER A 228 11.09 3.15 21.02
CA SER A 228 11.45 1.82 20.49
C SER A 228 10.91 1.62 19.08
N SER A 229 9.64 1.97 18.88
CA SER A 229 8.96 1.91 17.60
C SER A 229 7.74 2.83 17.58
N VAL A 230 7.27 3.17 16.38
CA VAL A 230 5.98 3.83 16.15
C VAL A 230 5.22 3.11 15.06
N LYS A 231 3.88 3.16 15.13
CA LYS A 231 3.00 2.52 14.14
C LYS A 231 2.63 3.51 13.04
N ILE A 232 2.80 3.09 11.79
CA ILE A 232 2.37 3.84 10.61
C ILE A 232 1.46 2.96 9.73
N VAL A 233 0.63 3.60 8.90
CA VAL A 233 -0.19 2.89 7.91
C VAL A 233 0.64 2.65 6.65
N ASP A 234 0.81 1.39 6.24
CA ASP A 234 1.59 1.03 5.06
C ASP A 234 0.69 0.67 3.86
N PHE A 235 0.59 1.58 2.90
CA PHE A 235 -0.13 1.40 1.63
C PHE A 235 0.65 0.55 0.61
N THR A 236 1.84 0.06 0.98
CA THR A 236 2.68 -0.85 0.18
C THR A 236 2.69 -2.27 0.73
N GLU A 237 1.98 -2.51 1.84
CA GLU A 237 1.90 -3.81 2.48
C GLU A 237 1.17 -4.82 1.59
N ASP A 238 1.72 -6.03 1.54
CA ASP A 238 1.09 -7.17 0.89
C ASP A 238 0.21 -7.89 1.90
N THR A 239 -1.11 -7.67 1.82
CA THR A 239 -2.09 -8.25 2.73
C THR A 239 -2.40 -9.70 2.31
N SER A 240 -2.13 -10.65 3.20
CA SER A 240 -2.52 -12.05 2.99
C SER A 240 -4.04 -12.18 2.89
N LEU A 241 -4.51 -12.90 1.86
CA LEU A 241 -5.91 -13.24 1.69
C LEU A 241 -6.33 -14.35 2.67
N PHE A 242 -5.39 -15.21 3.04
CA PHE A 242 -5.63 -16.32 3.97
C PHE A 242 -5.66 -15.82 5.41
N GLN A 243 -6.83 -15.33 5.83
CA GLN A 243 -7.15 -14.93 7.19
C GLN A 243 -8.20 -15.90 7.76
N PRO A 244 -7.95 -16.62 8.87
CA PRO A 244 -8.86 -17.65 9.40
C PRO A 244 -10.28 -17.19 9.79
N THR A 245 -10.57 -15.90 9.71
CA THR A 245 -11.88 -15.24 9.81
C THR A 245 -11.65 -13.80 9.32
N ASN A 246 -12.59 -13.20 8.57
CA ASN A 246 -12.57 -11.81 8.07
C ASN A 246 -12.08 -11.61 6.63
N VAL A 247 -12.28 -12.58 5.74
CA VAL A 247 -11.93 -12.44 4.31
C VAL A 247 -12.67 -11.26 3.66
N ASN A 248 -13.96 -11.04 3.99
CA ASN A 248 -14.73 -9.89 3.47
C ASN A 248 -14.09 -8.54 3.84
N GLN A 249 -13.72 -8.35 5.12
CA GLN A 249 -13.08 -7.11 5.59
C GLN A 249 -11.70 -6.94 4.97
N THR A 250 -10.93 -8.03 4.86
CA THR A 250 -9.62 -8.05 4.20
C THR A 250 -9.74 -7.59 2.74
N ILE A 251 -10.76 -8.06 2.01
CA ILE A 251 -11.01 -7.63 0.63
C ILE A 251 -11.38 -6.15 0.56
N LYS A 252 -12.33 -5.69 1.39
CA LYS A 252 -12.72 -4.27 1.44
C LYS A 252 -11.53 -3.36 1.72
N SER A 253 -10.79 -3.66 2.78
CA SER A 253 -9.62 -2.91 3.22
C SER A 253 -8.56 -2.85 2.12
N LYS A 254 -8.17 -3.99 1.54
CA LYS A 254 -7.13 -4.01 0.50
C LYS A 254 -7.55 -3.21 -0.74
N LEU A 255 -8.76 -3.40 -1.26
CA LEU A 255 -9.21 -2.70 -2.46
C LEU A 255 -9.29 -1.17 -2.26
N LEU A 256 -9.72 -0.74 -1.06
CA LEU A 256 -9.71 0.67 -0.68
C LEU A 256 -8.29 1.22 -0.56
N ARG A 257 -7.40 0.51 0.15
CA ARG A 257 -5.97 0.87 0.28
C ARG A 257 -5.31 0.96 -1.09
N ASP A 258 -5.56 0.03 -2.01
CA ASP A 258 -4.99 0.03 -3.36
C ASP A 258 -5.46 1.23 -4.18
N LYS A 259 -6.70 1.72 -3.97
CA LYS A 259 -7.19 2.96 -4.59
C LYS A 259 -6.47 4.19 -4.05
N ILE A 260 -6.38 4.30 -2.73
CA ILE A 260 -5.72 5.43 -2.07
C ILE A 260 -4.21 5.45 -2.39
N SER A 261 -3.57 4.28 -2.39
CA SER A 261 -2.16 4.09 -2.74
C SER A 261 -1.85 4.60 -4.14
N ARG A 262 -2.73 4.32 -5.11
CA ARG A 262 -2.62 4.87 -6.48
C ARG A 262 -2.72 6.38 -6.53
N ASP A 263 -3.61 6.98 -5.74
CA ASP A 263 -3.75 8.44 -5.69
C ASP A 263 -2.54 9.11 -4.99
N LEU A 264 -2.05 8.53 -3.89
CA LEU A 264 -0.82 8.98 -3.21
C LEU A 264 0.40 8.91 -4.15
N SER A 265 0.49 7.83 -4.94
CA SER A 265 1.60 7.53 -5.85
C SER A 265 1.41 8.12 -7.26
N LYS A 266 0.34 8.87 -7.53
CA LYS A 266 0.07 9.44 -8.86
C LYS A 266 1.08 10.54 -9.18
N PRO A 267 1.91 10.46 -10.24
CA PRO A 267 2.83 11.54 -10.59
C PRO A 267 2.05 12.82 -10.88
N MET A 268 2.44 13.92 -10.23
CA MET A 268 1.85 15.24 -10.51
C MET A 268 2.82 16.11 -11.29
N ARG A 269 2.28 16.83 -12.27
CA ARG A 269 2.98 17.82 -13.07
C ARG A 269 3.09 19.11 -12.28
N ARG A 270 4.05 19.97 -12.65
CA ARG A 270 4.28 21.26 -11.98
C ARG A 270 3.08 22.21 -12.06
N TYR A 271 2.20 22.02 -13.02
CA TYR A 271 1.02 22.84 -13.26
C TYR A 271 -0.29 22.12 -12.91
N ASP A 272 -0.23 20.93 -12.33
CA ASP A 272 -1.43 20.28 -11.81
C ASP A 272 -1.91 21.07 -10.58
N SER A 273 -3.23 21.17 -10.41
CA SER A 273 -3.84 21.95 -9.34
C SER A 273 -3.63 21.30 -7.98
N GLU A 274 -3.35 22.11 -6.96
CA GLU A 274 -3.31 21.66 -5.55
C GLU A 274 -4.62 21.01 -5.10
N ILE A 275 -5.73 21.28 -5.79
CA ILE A 275 -7.02 20.64 -5.50
C ILE A 275 -6.96 19.11 -5.63
N GLU A 276 -6.03 18.59 -6.45
CA GLU A 276 -5.82 17.15 -6.60
C GLU A 276 -5.26 16.49 -5.34
N TYR A 277 -4.59 17.25 -4.46
CA TYR A 277 -4.10 16.74 -3.18
C TYR A 277 -5.16 16.68 -2.08
N ILE A 278 -6.28 17.39 -2.23
CA ILE A 278 -7.29 17.49 -1.17
C ILE A 278 -7.74 16.11 -0.65
N PRO A 279 -8.03 15.12 -1.50
CA PRO A 279 -8.43 13.82 -0.97
C PRO A 279 -7.32 13.09 -0.22
N THR A 280 -6.10 13.10 -0.73
CA THR A 280 -4.97 12.43 -0.07
C THR A 280 -4.55 13.15 1.21
N GLN A 281 -4.72 14.48 1.29
CA GLN A 281 -4.56 15.24 2.53
C GLN A 281 -5.63 14.86 3.55
N PHE A 282 -6.89 14.80 3.12
CA PHE A 282 -8.00 14.39 3.98
C PHE A 282 -7.75 13.01 4.58
N ILE A 283 -7.40 12.01 3.76
CA ILE A 283 -7.21 10.65 4.28
C ILE A 283 -6.02 10.56 5.24
N CYS A 284 -4.97 11.37 5.04
CA CYS A 284 -3.85 11.44 6.00
C CYS A 284 -4.29 12.04 7.34
N GLU A 285 -5.12 13.09 7.33
CA GLU A 285 -5.69 13.63 8.57
C GLU A 285 -6.66 12.66 9.24
N PHE A 286 -7.50 11.98 8.46
CA PHE A 286 -8.39 10.94 8.95
C PHE A 286 -7.58 9.84 9.66
N ILE A 287 -6.53 9.32 9.02
CA ILE A 287 -5.64 8.32 9.62
C ILE A 287 -5.02 8.86 10.92
N ARG A 288 -4.43 10.06 10.89
CA ARG A 288 -3.81 10.69 12.06
C ARG A 288 -4.78 10.78 13.25
N ILE A 289 -6.05 11.14 13.01
CA ILE A 289 -7.04 11.40 14.05
C ILE A 289 -7.71 10.12 14.55
N PHE A 290 -8.13 9.24 13.64
CA PHE A 290 -9.02 8.11 13.96
C PHE A 290 -8.28 6.80 14.23
N THR A 291 -7.04 6.63 13.75
CA THR A 291 -6.26 5.41 14.01
C THR A 291 -5.12 5.62 15.01
N GLY A 292 -4.73 6.87 15.25
CA GLY A 292 -3.58 7.22 16.08
C GLY A 292 -2.22 6.86 15.46
N ALA A 293 -2.17 6.51 14.18
CA ALA A 293 -0.91 6.24 13.48
C ALA A 293 -0.03 7.50 13.44
N SER A 294 1.29 7.31 13.55
CA SER A 294 2.28 8.37 13.54
C SER A 294 2.67 8.86 12.14
N GLY A 295 2.18 8.17 11.10
CA GLY A 295 2.52 8.46 9.72
C GLY A 295 1.94 7.46 8.73
N ILE A 296 2.34 7.61 7.47
CA ILE A 296 1.99 6.70 6.37
C ILE A 296 3.23 6.31 5.56
N ARG A 297 3.15 5.17 4.88
CA ARG A 297 4.12 4.71 3.88
C ARG A 297 3.41 4.39 2.58
N PHE A 298 3.98 4.83 1.45
CA PHE A 298 3.43 4.59 0.11
C PHE A 298 4.54 4.54 -0.95
N SER A 299 4.25 4.00 -2.13
CA SER A 299 5.25 3.87 -3.20
C SER A 299 5.65 5.22 -3.79
N SER A 300 6.93 5.38 -4.15
CA SER A 300 7.36 6.58 -4.88
C SER A 300 6.76 6.61 -6.28
N SER A 301 6.27 7.79 -6.66
CA SER A 301 5.73 8.04 -8.01
C SER A 301 6.82 8.14 -9.09
N LEU A 302 8.07 8.38 -8.69
CA LEU A 302 9.19 8.66 -9.59
C LEU A 302 10.28 7.58 -9.55
N HIS A 303 10.31 6.75 -8.49
CA HIS A 303 11.23 5.63 -8.35
C HIS A 303 10.45 4.37 -7.93
N PRO A 304 10.03 3.49 -8.86
CA PRO A 304 9.07 2.42 -8.58
C PRO A 304 9.46 1.43 -7.47
N THR A 305 10.76 1.27 -7.19
CA THR A 305 11.27 0.40 -6.11
C THR A 305 11.41 1.12 -4.77
N GLY A 306 11.36 2.46 -4.75
CA GLY A 306 11.47 3.28 -3.56
C GLY A 306 10.14 3.52 -2.89
N LYS A 307 10.15 3.69 -1.57
CA LYS A 307 8.96 4.01 -0.78
C LYS A 307 9.17 5.31 -0.03
N ASN A 308 8.11 6.11 0.00
CA ASN A 308 8.04 7.35 0.77
C ASN A 308 7.38 7.07 2.11
N ILE A 309 7.89 7.73 3.13
CA ILE A 309 7.36 7.73 4.48
C ILE A 309 7.01 9.18 4.82
N VAL A 310 5.82 9.41 5.34
CA VAL A 310 5.41 10.72 5.85
C VAL A 310 5.11 10.59 7.32
N MET A 311 5.89 11.27 8.15
CA MET A 311 5.64 11.36 9.58
C MET A 311 4.75 12.57 9.85
N PHE A 312 3.65 12.35 10.56
CA PHE A 312 2.70 13.40 10.92
C PHE A 312 3.24 14.34 12.00
N ASP A 313 4.16 13.83 12.82
CA ASP A 313 4.92 14.60 13.79
C ASP A 313 6.42 14.40 13.56
N GLN A 314 7.11 15.48 13.20
CA GLN A 314 8.55 15.45 12.96
C GLN A 314 9.34 15.22 14.25
N GLU A 315 8.77 15.54 15.42
CA GLU A 315 9.46 15.42 16.71
C GLU A 315 9.70 13.97 17.13
N LEU A 316 9.13 13.00 16.40
CA LEU A 316 9.44 11.59 16.57
C LEU A 316 10.78 11.21 15.93
N MET A 317 11.29 12.02 15.00
CA MET A 317 12.47 11.74 14.19
C MET A 317 13.65 12.63 14.59
N GLU A 318 14.85 12.16 14.28
CA GLU A 318 16.09 12.90 14.45
C GLU A 318 16.95 12.77 13.19
N CYS A 319 17.49 13.89 12.69
CA CYS A 319 18.47 13.87 11.63
C CYS A 319 19.86 13.58 12.21
N LYS A 320 20.41 12.40 11.90
CA LYS A 320 21.67 11.90 12.47
C LYS A 320 22.89 12.44 11.75
N GLN A 321 22.80 12.57 10.43
CA GLN A 321 23.91 12.96 9.56
C GLN A 321 23.37 13.69 8.34
N VAL A 322 24.14 14.64 7.83
CA VAL A 322 23.83 15.32 6.56
C VAL A 322 25.01 15.18 5.62
N PHE A 323 24.73 14.74 4.39
CA PHE A 323 25.70 14.50 3.35
C PHE A 323 25.55 15.52 2.22
N LEU A 324 26.64 16.17 1.85
CA LEU A 324 26.70 16.96 0.62
C LEU A 324 26.85 16.02 -0.59
N ARG A 325 26.04 16.23 -1.61
CA ARG A 325 26.08 15.47 -2.88
C ARG A 325 25.92 16.41 -4.06
N LYS A 326 26.50 16.00 -5.18
CA LYS A 326 26.34 16.66 -6.48
C LYS A 326 25.89 15.63 -7.51
N ILE A 327 24.84 15.95 -8.26
CA ILE A 327 24.37 15.08 -9.33
C ILE A 327 25.37 15.10 -10.48
N ASN A 328 25.91 13.94 -10.83
CA ASN A 328 26.93 13.78 -11.86
C ASN A 328 26.45 13.01 -13.11
N SER A 329 25.23 12.46 -13.09
CA SER A 329 24.65 11.71 -14.20
C SER A 329 23.12 11.70 -14.12
N MET A 330 22.45 11.56 -15.27
CA MET A 330 20.99 11.51 -15.41
C MET A 330 20.62 10.49 -16.51
N ASN A 331 19.59 9.68 -16.26
CA ASN A 331 19.04 8.76 -17.26
C ASN A 331 17.61 9.18 -17.59
N LEU A 332 17.46 9.99 -18.65
CA LEU A 332 16.18 10.52 -19.09
C LEU A 332 15.69 9.77 -20.33
N LYS A 333 14.39 9.43 -20.34
CA LYS A 333 13.69 8.86 -21.49
C LYS A 333 12.46 9.71 -21.79
N ALA A 334 12.11 9.81 -23.06
CA ALA A 334 10.94 10.53 -23.54
C ALA A 334 10.10 9.62 -24.44
N ILE A 335 8.82 9.95 -24.57
CA ILE A 335 7.89 9.32 -25.52
C ILE A 335 7.32 10.43 -26.42
N GLU A 336 6.92 10.07 -27.64
CA GLU A 336 6.10 10.93 -28.49
C GLU A 336 4.66 10.97 -27.91
N LEU A 337 4.02 12.13 -27.97
CA LEU A 337 2.70 12.36 -27.38
C LEU A 337 1.57 12.10 -28.37
#